data_AF-A0AB33BH77-F1
#
_entry.id   AF-A0AB33BH77-F1
#
_cell.length_a   1.000
_cell.length_b   1.000
_cell.length_c   1.000
_cell.angle_alpha   90.00
_cell.angle_beta   90.00
_cell.angle_gamma   90.00
#
_symmetry.space_group_name_H-M   'P 1'
#
loop_
_entity.id
_entity.type
_entity.pdbx_description
1 polymer ?
#
loop_
_entity_poly.entity_id
_entity_poly.type
_entity_poly.pdbx_seq_one_letter_code
_entity_poly.pdbx_strand_id
1 'polypeptide(L)'
;MKYVDEFRDPVKASGLIQQIEQLSTRISEKRQKVTKIMEVCGGHTHSIFRYGIEAILPETIELIHGPGCPVCVMPRGRLDDAIFLAQQPNVILTTFGDTMRVPGSHLSLLQARAKGDDIRMVYSPRDALKIARENLDKEVIFLALGFETTVPSTALTILEAQRDGITNFSLFSNHVVIIPALKALLDNPDLQLDGFVGPGHVSMVIGTEPYQVIAQEYHKPVVVSGFEPLDILQSIWMVLKQLDEQRCEIENQYDRVVQNQGNRVALSAIKQVFELRDQFEWRGLGEIAQGGLKLRDEYSNFDAEKKFILPNQRVKDHKACQCGEILKGVLKPWECKVFGTACTPEHPIGTCMVSSEGACAAYYKYGRHR
;
A
#
# COMPACT_ATOMS: atom_id res chain seq x y z
N MET A 1 24.52 -9.24 -1.51
CA MET A 1 23.23 -9.29 -2.25
C MET A 1 23.59 -9.12 -3.72
N LYS A 2 23.40 -10.16 -4.55
CA LYS A 2 23.78 -10.12 -5.97
C LYS A 2 22.99 -8.99 -6.66
N TYR A 3 23.64 -8.21 -7.54
CA TYR A 3 23.08 -7.09 -8.31
C TYR A 3 22.89 -5.72 -7.61
N VAL A 4 23.11 -5.58 -6.30
CA VAL A 4 22.92 -4.27 -5.62
C VAL A 4 23.84 -3.18 -6.18
N ASP A 5 25.12 -3.51 -6.42
CA ASP A 5 26.09 -2.53 -6.94
C ASP A 5 25.78 -2.16 -8.40
N GLU A 6 25.30 -3.11 -9.20
CA GLU A 6 24.97 -2.90 -10.61
C GLU A 6 23.72 -2.02 -10.80
N PHE A 7 22.73 -2.14 -9.91
CA PHE A 7 21.50 -1.33 -9.91
C PHE A 7 21.63 -0.02 -9.11
N ARG A 8 22.82 0.28 -8.60
CA ARG A 8 23.20 1.54 -7.94
C ARG A 8 24.37 2.25 -8.62
N ASP A 9 24.69 1.85 -9.84
CA ASP A 9 25.80 2.41 -10.61
C ASP A 9 25.53 3.89 -10.98
N PRO A 10 26.33 4.84 -10.48
CA PRO A 10 26.10 6.27 -10.73
C PRO A 10 26.33 6.68 -12.18
N VAL A 11 27.17 5.95 -12.93
CA VAL A 11 27.43 6.25 -14.35
C VAL A 11 26.19 5.91 -15.17
N LYS A 12 25.59 4.74 -14.93
CA LYS A 12 24.33 4.34 -15.57
C LYS A 12 23.18 5.26 -15.17
N ALA A 13 23.12 5.69 -13.91
CA ALA A 13 22.09 6.61 -13.43
C ALA A 13 22.17 7.94 -14.17
N SER A 14 23.38 8.50 -14.31
CA SER A 14 23.62 9.75 -15.03
C SER A 14 23.19 9.65 -16.50
N GLY A 15 23.51 8.53 -17.16
CA GLY A 15 23.06 8.28 -18.53
C GLY A 15 21.54 8.22 -18.67
N LEU A 16 20.85 7.54 -17.74
CA LEU A 16 19.38 7.50 -17.73
C LEU A 16 18.76 8.87 -17.47
N ILE A 17 19.29 9.65 -16.54
CA ILE A 17 18.79 11.00 -16.24
C ILE A 17 18.89 11.90 -17.47
N GLN A 18 20.00 11.85 -18.21
CA GLN A 18 20.14 12.60 -19.46
C GLN A 18 19.09 12.21 -20.51
N GLN A 19 18.78 10.90 -20.63
CA GLN A 19 17.73 10.43 -21.54
C GLN A 19 16.32 10.85 -21.08
N ILE A 20 16.07 10.81 -19.77
CA ILE A 20 14.82 11.29 -19.16
C ILE A 20 14.64 12.79 -19.43
N GLU A 21 15.68 13.61 -19.27
CA GLU A 21 15.65 15.04 -19.54
C GLU A 21 15.31 15.35 -21.00
N GLN A 22 15.94 14.64 -21.94
CA GLN A 22 15.66 14.80 -23.37
C GLN A 22 14.22 14.43 -23.74
N LEU A 23 13.70 13.31 -23.23
CA LEU A 23 12.33 12.87 -23.53
C LEU A 23 11.29 13.76 -22.87
N SER A 24 11.45 14.03 -21.57
CA SER A 24 10.48 14.82 -20.81
C SER A 24 10.37 16.26 -21.31
N THR A 25 11.47 16.89 -21.70
CA THR A 25 11.46 18.23 -22.31
C THR A 25 10.68 18.23 -23.62
N ARG A 26 10.97 17.28 -24.52
CA ARG A 26 10.25 17.15 -25.80
C ARG A 26 8.75 16.90 -25.62
N ILE A 27 8.38 16.02 -24.68
CA ILE A 27 6.97 15.74 -24.36
C ILE A 27 6.30 16.99 -23.79
N SER A 28 6.96 17.69 -22.87
CA SER A 28 6.45 18.92 -22.25
C SER A 28 6.25 20.03 -23.29
N GLU A 29 7.22 20.26 -24.19
CA GLU A 29 7.10 21.22 -25.29
C GLU A 29 5.95 20.87 -26.25
N LYS A 30 5.79 19.59 -26.59
CA LYS A 30 4.71 19.14 -27.49
C LYS A 30 3.33 19.25 -26.85
N ARG A 31 3.20 18.95 -25.55
CA ARG A 31 1.92 18.90 -24.84
C ARG A 31 1.58 20.18 -24.07
N GLN A 32 2.54 21.09 -23.92
CA GLN A 32 2.45 22.32 -23.13
C GLN A 32 2.01 22.06 -21.68
N LYS A 33 2.50 20.97 -21.07
CA LYS A 33 2.20 20.59 -19.69
C LYS A 33 3.29 19.72 -19.08
N VAL A 34 3.37 19.76 -17.74
CA VAL A 34 4.20 18.85 -16.93
C VAL A 34 3.67 17.42 -17.05
N THR A 35 4.56 16.44 -17.17
CA THR A 35 4.22 15.02 -17.20
C THR A 35 4.05 14.48 -15.79
N LYS A 36 2.86 13.99 -15.46
CA LYS A 36 2.53 13.48 -14.12
C LYS A 36 2.62 11.97 -14.07
N ILE A 37 3.59 11.44 -13.32
CA ILE A 37 3.80 9.98 -13.16
C ILE A 37 3.55 9.61 -11.70
N MET A 38 2.63 8.67 -11.47
CA MET A 38 2.33 8.18 -10.13
C MET A 38 3.01 6.85 -9.85
N GLU A 39 3.67 6.73 -8.70
CA GLU A 39 4.02 5.44 -8.14
C GLU A 39 2.96 5.02 -7.11
N VAL A 40 2.69 3.72 -7.01
CA VAL A 40 1.68 3.17 -6.09
C VAL A 40 2.27 2.09 -5.18
N CYS A 41 3.46 2.34 -4.64
CA CYS A 41 4.14 1.47 -3.71
C CYS A 41 4.93 2.25 -2.65
N GLY A 42 4.60 2.06 -1.38
CA GLY A 42 5.35 2.67 -0.28
C GLY A 42 6.87 2.39 -0.31
N GLY A 43 7.27 1.23 -0.83
CA GLY A 43 8.68 0.90 -1.06
C GLY A 43 9.33 1.77 -2.15
N HIS A 44 8.62 2.09 -3.22
CA HIS A 44 9.08 3.04 -4.24
C HIS A 44 9.13 4.46 -3.68
N THR A 45 8.11 4.90 -2.95
CA THR A 45 8.15 6.16 -2.18
C THR A 45 9.45 6.24 -1.38
N HIS A 46 9.72 5.23 -0.54
CA HIS A 46 10.91 5.18 0.30
C HIS A 46 12.21 5.29 -0.51
N SER A 47 12.34 4.53 -1.60
CA SER A 47 13.53 4.57 -2.47
C SER A 47 13.70 5.93 -3.16
N ILE A 48 12.62 6.54 -3.67
CA ILE A 48 12.65 7.86 -4.31
C ILE A 48 13.19 8.94 -3.36
N PHE A 49 12.76 8.92 -2.09
CA PHE A 49 13.30 9.86 -1.10
C PHE A 49 14.73 9.51 -0.69
N ARG A 50 14.98 8.24 -0.37
CA ARG A 50 16.28 7.76 0.11
C ARG A 50 17.41 8.08 -0.86
N TYR A 51 17.16 7.95 -2.16
CA TYR A 51 18.18 8.14 -3.21
C TYR A 51 18.11 9.50 -3.89
N GLY A 52 17.25 10.42 -3.45
CA GLY A 52 17.23 11.76 -4.05
C GLY A 52 16.56 11.82 -5.43
N ILE A 53 15.86 10.78 -5.89
CA ILE A 53 15.40 10.65 -7.29
C ILE A 53 14.53 11.84 -7.71
N GLU A 54 13.57 12.25 -6.89
CA GLU A 54 12.70 13.40 -7.21
C GLU A 54 13.50 14.70 -7.41
N ALA A 55 14.60 14.90 -6.67
CA ALA A 55 15.38 16.13 -6.71
C ALA A 55 16.32 16.22 -7.93
N ILE A 56 16.57 15.09 -8.61
CA ILE A 56 17.41 15.02 -9.80
C ILE A 56 16.59 14.87 -11.09
N LEU A 57 15.27 14.73 -10.98
CA LEU A 57 14.39 14.73 -12.14
C LEU A 57 14.17 16.16 -12.66
N PRO A 58 14.02 16.32 -13.98
CA PRO A 58 13.66 17.61 -14.58
C PRO A 58 12.32 18.14 -14.06
N GLU A 59 12.16 19.46 -13.97
CA GLU A 59 10.90 20.14 -13.58
C GLU A 59 9.72 19.85 -14.53
N THR A 60 10.00 19.32 -15.72
CA THR A 60 9.00 18.85 -16.69
C THR A 60 8.32 17.55 -16.27
N ILE A 61 8.77 16.91 -15.19
CA ILE A 61 8.19 15.71 -14.60
C ILE A 61 7.76 16.00 -13.17
N GLU A 62 6.54 15.61 -12.85
CA GLU A 62 6.05 15.57 -11.48
C GLU A 62 5.83 14.12 -11.05
N LEU A 63 6.55 13.68 -10.02
CA LEU A 63 6.27 12.40 -9.35
C LEU A 63 5.16 12.56 -8.32
N ILE A 64 4.20 11.65 -8.36
CA ILE A 64 3.06 11.61 -7.46
C ILE A 64 3.12 10.31 -6.65
N HIS A 65 2.99 10.45 -5.33
CA HIS A 65 3.00 9.32 -4.39
C HIS A 65 1.57 8.88 -4.10
N GLY A 66 1.14 7.82 -4.78
CA GLY A 66 -0.22 7.30 -4.70
C GLY A 66 -0.50 6.50 -3.41
N PRO A 67 -1.63 5.79 -3.35
CA PRO A 67 -2.09 5.08 -2.16
C PRO A 67 -1.37 3.72 -1.99
N GLY A 68 -0.05 3.67 -2.13
CA GLY A 68 0.76 2.45 -2.11
C GLY A 68 1.12 1.91 -0.72
N CYS A 69 0.58 2.50 0.34
CA CYS A 69 0.85 2.14 1.74
C CYS A 69 -0.43 1.57 2.37
N PRO A 70 -0.50 0.26 2.67
CA PRO A 70 -1.74 -0.37 3.13
C PRO A 70 -2.21 0.15 4.49
N VAL A 71 -1.26 0.46 5.38
CA VAL A 71 -1.53 1.12 6.68
C VAL A 71 -2.15 2.51 6.46
N CYS A 72 -1.71 3.21 5.41
CA CYS A 72 -2.10 4.57 5.14
C CYS A 72 -3.54 4.67 4.64
N VAL A 73 -3.97 3.70 3.84
CA VAL A 73 -5.31 3.63 3.25
C VAL A 73 -6.34 3.00 4.17
N MET A 74 -5.94 2.46 5.34
CA MET A 74 -6.87 1.85 6.28
C MET A 74 -7.85 2.90 6.85
N PRO A 75 -9.18 2.67 6.77
CA PRO A 75 -10.17 3.55 7.36
C PRO A 75 -10.03 3.64 8.87
N ARG A 76 -10.31 4.81 9.42
CA ARG A 76 -10.23 5.04 10.87
C ARG A 76 -11.21 4.17 11.65
N GLY A 77 -12.41 3.94 11.12
CA GLY A 77 -13.42 3.07 11.73
C GLY A 77 -12.97 1.62 11.90
N ARG A 78 -12.23 1.07 10.92
CA ARG A 78 -11.69 -0.29 11.01
C ARG A 78 -10.63 -0.44 12.10
N LEU A 79 -9.86 0.62 12.36
CA LEU A 79 -8.95 0.62 13.51
C LEU A 79 -9.73 0.63 14.84
N ASP A 80 -10.83 1.37 14.91
CA ASP A 80 -11.68 1.39 16.09
C ASP A 80 -12.32 0.02 16.34
N ASP A 81 -12.73 -0.69 15.29
CA ASP A 81 -13.20 -2.08 15.39
C ASP A 81 -12.09 -3.01 15.90
N ALA A 82 -10.83 -2.83 15.47
CA ALA A 82 -9.70 -3.59 16.00
C ALA A 82 -9.44 -3.31 17.49
N ILE A 83 -9.55 -2.04 17.91
CA ILE A 83 -9.44 -1.65 19.33
C ILE A 83 -10.59 -2.26 20.14
N PHE A 84 -11.83 -2.22 19.60
CA PHE A 84 -12.98 -2.86 20.22
C PHE A 84 -12.78 -4.37 20.40
N LEU A 85 -12.22 -5.05 19.40
CA LEU A 85 -11.87 -6.47 19.48
C LEU A 85 -10.84 -6.74 20.59
N ALA A 86 -9.78 -5.92 20.68
CA ALA A 86 -8.76 -6.05 21.72
C ALA A 86 -9.31 -5.86 23.15
N GLN A 87 -10.41 -5.12 23.29
CA GLN A 87 -11.08 -4.86 24.57
C GLN A 87 -12.07 -5.95 24.98
N GLN A 88 -12.32 -6.94 24.12
CA GLN A 88 -13.19 -8.05 24.48
C GLN A 88 -12.53 -8.93 25.56
N PRO A 89 -13.33 -9.51 26.48
CA PRO A 89 -12.79 -10.45 27.46
C PRO A 89 -12.08 -11.62 26.78
N ASN A 90 -10.92 -12.01 27.32
CA ASN A 90 -10.11 -13.15 26.86
C ASN A 90 -9.64 -13.07 25.40
N VAL A 91 -9.53 -11.87 24.82
CA VAL A 91 -8.94 -11.67 23.49
C VAL A 91 -7.47 -11.28 23.57
N ILE A 92 -6.65 -11.85 22.68
CA ILE A 92 -5.33 -11.33 22.31
C ILE A 92 -5.45 -10.79 20.89
N LEU A 93 -5.25 -9.49 20.71
CA LEU A 93 -5.12 -8.92 19.38
C LEU A 93 -3.65 -8.94 18.95
N THR A 94 -3.38 -9.38 17.74
CA THR A 94 -2.05 -9.41 17.13
C THR A 94 -2.03 -8.57 15.87
N THR A 95 -0.94 -7.83 15.64
CA THR A 95 -0.80 -6.94 14.47
C THR A 95 0.68 -6.70 14.13
N PHE A 96 0.95 -6.17 12.94
CA PHE A 96 2.26 -5.62 12.61
C PHE A 96 2.56 -4.33 13.40
N GLY A 97 3.85 -4.06 13.62
CA GLY A 97 4.31 -2.96 14.48
C GLY A 97 4.02 -1.56 13.94
N ASP A 98 3.97 -1.38 12.62
CA ASP A 98 3.62 -0.11 11.95
C ASP A 98 2.19 0.35 12.27
N THR A 99 1.28 -0.59 12.46
CA THR A 99 -0.14 -0.36 12.71
C THR A 99 -0.40 0.09 14.16
N MET A 100 0.53 -0.20 15.08
CA MET A 100 0.37 0.10 16.51
C MET A 100 0.14 1.59 16.79
N ARG A 101 0.77 2.46 16.01
CA ARG A 101 0.72 3.92 16.22
C ARG A 101 -0.33 4.62 15.36
N VAL A 102 -1.08 3.89 14.55
CA VAL A 102 -2.15 4.48 13.73
C VAL A 102 -3.20 5.08 14.66
N PRO A 103 -3.62 6.35 14.45
CA PRO A 103 -4.64 6.96 15.29
C PRO A 103 -6.05 6.46 14.94
N GLY A 104 -6.76 5.90 15.92
CA GLY A 104 -8.21 5.64 15.87
C GLY A 104 -9.01 6.90 16.20
N SER A 105 -10.33 6.78 16.40
CA SER A 105 -11.20 7.89 16.84
C SER A 105 -10.74 8.51 18.16
N HIS A 106 -10.44 7.64 19.12
CA HIS A 106 -10.12 8.01 20.50
C HIS A 106 -8.74 7.53 20.95
N LEU A 107 -8.31 6.35 20.49
CA LEU A 107 -7.05 5.71 20.89
C LEU A 107 -6.32 5.15 19.68
N SER A 108 -5.01 4.95 19.79
CA SER A 108 -4.26 4.01 18.96
C SER A 108 -4.18 2.64 19.64
N LEU A 109 -3.81 1.60 18.90
CA LEU A 109 -3.55 0.27 19.46
C LEU A 109 -2.43 0.30 20.52
N LEU A 110 -1.43 1.17 20.36
CA LEU A 110 -0.38 1.36 21.36
C LEU A 110 -0.94 1.95 22.66
N GLN A 111 -1.88 2.90 22.57
CA GLN A 111 -2.54 3.49 23.75
C GLN A 111 -3.52 2.51 24.41
N ALA A 112 -4.26 1.72 23.63
CA ALA A 112 -5.12 0.64 24.12
C ALA A 112 -4.28 -0.39 24.92
N ARG A 113 -3.14 -0.81 24.36
CA ARG A 113 -2.18 -1.68 25.05
C ARG A 113 -1.68 -1.08 26.37
N ALA A 114 -1.37 0.21 26.38
CA ALA A 114 -0.92 0.91 27.60
C ALA A 114 -2.02 1.00 28.67
N LYS A 115 -3.30 0.86 28.29
CA LYS A 115 -4.45 0.80 29.21
C LYS A 115 -4.76 -0.60 29.73
N GLY A 116 -4.07 -1.64 29.24
CA GLY A 116 -4.19 -3.01 29.73
C GLY A 116 -4.72 -4.03 28.71
N ASP A 117 -5.09 -3.60 27.49
CA ASP A 117 -5.54 -4.52 26.44
C ASP A 117 -4.37 -5.42 25.97
N ASP A 118 -4.60 -6.73 25.80
CA ASP A 118 -3.55 -7.70 25.40
C ASP A 118 -3.31 -7.61 23.87
N ILE A 119 -2.51 -6.63 23.47
CA ILE A 119 -2.13 -6.38 22.08
C ILE A 119 -0.66 -6.72 21.87
N ARG A 120 -0.37 -7.64 20.95
CA ARG A 120 0.98 -8.15 20.69
C ARG A 120 1.43 -7.85 19.26
N MET A 121 2.64 -7.32 19.13
CA MET A 121 3.25 -7.13 17.82
C MET A 121 3.83 -8.45 17.30
N VAL A 122 3.58 -8.74 16.03
CA VAL A 122 4.09 -9.91 15.33
C VAL A 122 4.77 -9.52 14.01
N TYR A 123 5.64 -10.39 13.50
CA TYR A 123 6.29 -10.19 12.20
C TYR A 123 5.60 -10.95 11.08
N SER A 124 4.76 -11.93 11.40
CA SER A 124 4.00 -12.71 10.44
C SER A 124 2.65 -13.18 11.01
N PRO A 125 1.66 -13.49 10.16
CA PRO A 125 0.42 -14.14 10.61
C PRO A 125 0.68 -15.49 11.30
N ARG A 126 1.77 -16.19 10.92
CA ARG A 126 2.15 -17.47 11.53
C ARG A 126 2.59 -17.31 12.99
N ASP A 127 3.18 -16.19 13.36
CA ASP A 127 3.49 -15.88 14.76
C ASP A 127 2.20 -15.70 15.58
N ALA A 128 1.16 -15.08 15.00
CA ALA A 128 -0.15 -14.98 15.63
C ALA A 128 -0.79 -16.36 15.83
N LEU A 129 -0.69 -17.25 14.84
CA LEU A 129 -1.13 -18.64 14.97
C LEU A 129 -0.36 -19.38 16.07
N LYS A 130 0.95 -19.15 16.20
CA LYS A 130 1.75 -19.70 17.29
C LYS A 130 1.25 -19.22 18.66
N ILE A 131 0.92 -17.93 18.79
CA ILE A 131 0.33 -17.38 20.03
C ILE A 131 -1.01 -18.07 20.33
N ALA A 132 -1.84 -18.34 19.32
CA ALA A 132 -3.10 -19.09 19.50
C ALA A 132 -2.87 -20.50 20.08
N ARG A 133 -1.87 -21.23 19.58
CA ARG A 133 -1.48 -22.56 20.11
C ARG A 133 -1.02 -22.51 21.57
N GLU A 134 -0.38 -21.41 21.98
CA GLU A 134 0.16 -21.22 23.32
C GLU A 134 -0.86 -20.69 24.32
N ASN A 135 -2.05 -20.26 23.88
CA ASN A 135 -3.08 -19.61 24.71
C ASN A 135 -4.46 -20.18 24.38
N LEU A 136 -4.67 -21.49 24.61
CA LEU A 136 -5.89 -22.21 24.21
C LEU A 136 -7.18 -21.71 24.88
N ASP A 137 -7.03 -20.99 26.00
CA ASP A 137 -8.12 -20.37 26.78
C ASP A 137 -8.52 -18.98 26.28
N LYS A 138 -7.82 -18.44 25.27
CA LYS A 138 -8.03 -17.10 24.72
C LYS A 138 -8.33 -17.14 23.22
N GLU A 139 -9.16 -16.21 22.76
CA GLU A 139 -9.34 -15.94 21.33
C GLU A 139 -8.18 -15.06 20.83
N VAL A 140 -7.44 -15.54 19.84
CA VAL A 140 -6.34 -14.82 19.22
C VAL A 140 -6.76 -14.32 17.86
N ILE A 141 -6.78 -13.00 17.71
CA ILE A 141 -7.21 -12.33 16.49
C ILE A 141 -6.00 -11.70 15.83
N PHE A 142 -5.79 -11.97 14.55
CA PHE A 142 -4.80 -11.25 13.75
C PHE A 142 -5.47 -10.16 12.93
N LEU A 143 -5.12 -8.89 13.20
CA LEU A 143 -5.46 -7.76 12.36
C LEU A 143 -4.65 -7.87 11.07
N ALA A 144 -5.26 -8.48 10.06
CA ALA A 144 -4.62 -8.76 8.78
C ALA A 144 -4.80 -7.56 7.84
N LEU A 145 -3.71 -6.91 7.48
CA LEU A 145 -3.70 -5.81 6.53
C LEU A 145 -2.58 -5.97 5.50
N GLY A 146 -2.73 -5.27 4.39
CA GLY A 146 -1.74 -5.27 3.31
C GLY A 146 -2.36 -5.52 1.94
N PHE A 147 -1.58 -5.16 0.91
CA PHE A 147 -1.86 -5.50 -0.47
C PHE A 147 -1.66 -6.99 -0.74
N GLU A 148 -1.80 -7.38 -2.00
CA GLU A 148 -1.65 -8.76 -2.48
C GLU A 148 -0.31 -9.40 -2.11
N THR A 149 0.71 -8.62 -1.77
CA THR A 149 1.98 -9.10 -1.21
C THR A 149 1.85 -9.85 0.10
N THR A 150 0.96 -9.43 0.98
CA THR A 150 0.85 -10.02 2.33
C THR A 150 -0.23 -11.10 2.42
N VAL A 151 -1.23 -11.06 1.51
CA VAL A 151 -2.37 -12.00 1.48
C VAL A 151 -1.94 -13.47 1.41
N PRO A 152 -0.94 -13.91 0.62
CA PRO A 152 -0.56 -15.32 0.54
C PRO A 152 -0.13 -15.89 1.88
N SER A 153 0.63 -15.14 2.68
CA SER A 153 1.07 -15.59 4.00
C SER A 153 -0.11 -15.73 4.96
N THR A 154 -1.06 -14.79 4.90
CA THR A 154 -2.31 -14.87 5.66
C THR A 154 -3.14 -16.08 5.25
N ALA A 155 -3.32 -16.31 3.93
CA ALA A 155 -4.06 -17.45 3.40
C ALA A 155 -3.46 -18.79 3.86
N LEU A 156 -2.14 -18.95 3.69
CA LEU A 156 -1.44 -20.17 4.11
C LEU A 156 -1.54 -20.41 5.62
N THR A 157 -1.59 -19.33 6.42
CA THR A 157 -1.79 -19.45 7.88
C THR A 157 -3.17 -19.96 8.23
N ILE A 158 -4.23 -19.54 7.52
CA ILE A 158 -5.58 -20.11 7.69
C ILE A 158 -5.62 -21.58 7.32
N LEU A 159 -4.99 -21.96 6.22
CA LEU A 159 -4.90 -23.36 5.80
C LEU A 159 -4.13 -24.20 6.82
N GLU A 160 -3.05 -23.67 7.40
CA GLU A 160 -2.32 -24.30 8.51
C GLU A 160 -3.21 -24.45 9.76
N ALA A 161 -3.91 -23.39 10.16
CA ALA A 161 -4.81 -23.40 11.32
C ALA A 161 -5.93 -24.43 11.17
N GLN A 162 -6.55 -24.52 9.98
CA GLN A 162 -7.59 -25.50 9.68
C GLN A 162 -7.06 -26.93 9.72
N ARG A 163 -5.91 -27.19 9.07
CA ARG A 163 -5.29 -28.52 9.07
C ARG A 163 -4.96 -29.00 10.48
N ASP A 164 -4.50 -28.08 11.32
CA ASP A 164 -4.08 -28.38 12.69
C ASP A 164 -5.25 -28.34 13.70
N GLY A 165 -6.48 -28.06 13.25
CA GLY A 165 -7.67 -28.05 14.09
C GLY A 165 -7.71 -26.90 15.12
N ILE A 166 -7.03 -25.79 14.85
CA ILE A 166 -6.99 -24.62 15.75
C ILE A 166 -8.31 -23.86 15.64
N THR A 167 -9.01 -23.68 16.76
CA THR A 167 -10.36 -23.07 16.79
C THR A 167 -10.38 -21.65 17.38
N ASN A 168 -9.38 -21.31 18.19
CA ASN A 168 -9.25 -20.03 18.88
C ASN A 168 -8.43 -18.99 18.09
N PHE A 169 -8.21 -19.22 16.80
CA PHE A 169 -7.52 -18.28 15.91
C PHE A 169 -8.54 -17.67 14.94
N SER A 170 -8.44 -16.37 14.67
CA SER A 170 -9.24 -15.71 13.63
C SER A 170 -8.53 -14.51 13.02
N LEU A 171 -9.01 -14.09 11.85
CA LEU A 171 -8.53 -12.94 11.10
C LEU A 171 -9.58 -11.84 11.15
N PHE A 172 -9.11 -10.63 11.40
CA PHE A 172 -9.84 -9.42 11.06
C PHE A 172 -9.32 -8.87 9.74
N SER A 173 -9.92 -9.29 8.63
CA SER A 173 -9.40 -9.07 7.27
C SER A 173 -9.61 -7.64 6.79
N ASN A 174 -8.50 -6.92 6.61
CA ASN A 174 -8.37 -5.57 6.07
C ASN A 174 -7.38 -5.56 4.90
N HIS A 175 -7.26 -6.68 4.19
CA HIS A 175 -6.49 -6.76 2.96
C HIS A 175 -7.15 -5.95 1.85
N VAL A 176 -6.30 -5.25 1.10
CA VAL A 176 -6.69 -4.30 0.05
C VAL A 176 -6.17 -4.76 -1.32
N VAL A 177 -6.84 -4.35 -2.40
CA VAL A 177 -6.54 -4.80 -3.78
C VAL A 177 -6.13 -3.62 -4.65
N ILE A 178 -5.02 -3.74 -5.38
CA ILE A 178 -4.42 -2.60 -6.10
C ILE A 178 -5.22 -2.16 -7.33
N ILE A 179 -5.72 -3.10 -8.14
CA ILE A 179 -6.35 -2.77 -9.42
C ILE A 179 -7.62 -1.92 -9.22
N PRO A 180 -8.56 -2.27 -8.31
CA PRO A 180 -9.71 -1.41 -8.02
C PRO A 180 -9.31 -0.03 -7.50
N ALA A 181 -8.23 0.09 -6.73
CA ALA A 181 -7.73 1.37 -6.26
C ALA A 181 -7.19 2.25 -7.40
N LEU A 182 -6.46 1.65 -8.35
CA LEU A 182 -6.01 2.36 -9.55
C LEU A 182 -7.18 2.86 -10.39
N LYS A 183 -8.23 2.04 -10.57
CA LYS A 183 -9.46 2.45 -11.26
C LYS A 183 -10.13 3.63 -10.55
N ALA A 184 -10.30 3.55 -9.23
CA ALA A 184 -10.89 4.63 -8.44
C ALA A 184 -10.11 5.95 -8.51
N LEU A 185 -8.77 5.89 -8.60
CA LEU A 185 -7.94 7.10 -8.82
C LEU A 185 -8.15 7.69 -10.21
N LEU A 186 -8.25 6.84 -11.23
CA LEU A 186 -8.40 7.27 -12.63
C LEU A 186 -9.80 7.75 -12.97
N ASP A 187 -10.82 7.28 -12.24
CA ASP A 187 -12.19 7.77 -12.31
C ASP A 187 -12.35 9.17 -11.67
N ASN A 188 -11.33 9.66 -10.93
CA ASN A 188 -11.35 10.99 -10.35
C ASN A 188 -10.96 12.06 -11.39
N PRO A 189 -11.86 12.98 -11.77
CA PRO A 189 -11.60 13.99 -12.80
C PRO A 189 -10.52 15.01 -12.39
N ASP A 190 -10.29 15.19 -11.10
CA ASP A 190 -9.27 16.12 -10.58
C ASP A 190 -7.85 15.58 -10.77
N LEU A 191 -7.70 14.29 -11.11
CA LEU A 191 -6.41 13.63 -11.31
C LEU A 191 -6.06 13.51 -12.79
N GLN A 192 -5.09 14.31 -13.22
CA GLN A 192 -4.54 14.24 -14.58
C GLN A 192 -3.22 13.47 -14.59
N LEU A 193 -3.27 12.15 -14.45
CA LEU A 193 -2.09 11.28 -14.56
C LEU A 193 -1.75 10.97 -16.01
N ASP A 194 -0.45 10.93 -16.31
CA ASP A 194 0.07 10.53 -17.63
C ASP A 194 0.55 9.08 -17.65
N GLY A 195 0.92 8.48 -16.52
CA GLY A 195 1.33 7.08 -16.43
C GLY A 195 1.70 6.65 -15.01
N PHE A 196 2.08 5.38 -14.87
CA PHE A 196 2.38 4.78 -13.57
C PHE A 196 3.71 4.03 -13.51
N VAL A 197 4.36 4.13 -12.35
CA VAL A 197 5.36 3.16 -11.89
C VAL A 197 4.62 2.13 -11.02
N GLY A 198 4.48 0.92 -11.55
CA GLY A 198 3.71 -0.16 -10.95
C GLY A 198 4.46 -0.88 -9.82
N PRO A 199 3.75 -1.40 -8.80
CA PRO A 199 4.34 -1.90 -7.57
C PRO A 199 5.00 -3.27 -7.79
N GLY A 200 6.33 -3.35 -7.60
CA GLY A 200 7.11 -4.56 -7.90
C GLY A 200 6.70 -5.79 -7.10
N HIS A 201 6.64 -5.68 -5.76
CA HIS A 201 6.30 -6.83 -4.91
C HIS A 201 4.85 -7.29 -5.08
N VAL A 202 3.89 -6.39 -5.31
CA VAL A 202 2.50 -6.77 -5.61
C VAL A 202 2.45 -7.55 -6.92
N SER A 203 3.17 -7.06 -7.93
CA SER A 203 3.27 -7.72 -9.22
C SER A 203 4.03 -9.07 -9.15
N MET A 204 4.91 -9.28 -8.18
CA MET A 204 5.49 -10.63 -7.92
C MET A 204 4.39 -11.65 -7.58
N VAL A 205 3.29 -11.23 -6.96
CA VAL A 205 2.16 -12.09 -6.63
C VAL A 205 1.18 -12.18 -7.80
N ILE A 206 0.67 -11.04 -8.28
CA ILE A 206 -0.44 -11.02 -9.25
C ILE A 206 0.00 -11.04 -10.72
N GLY A 207 1.29 -10.82 -10.97
CA GLY A 207 1.85 -10.67 -12.31
C GLY A 207 1.60 -9.30 -12.93
N THR A 208 1.77 -9.22 -14.25
CA THR A 208 1.54 -7.98 -15.02
C THR A 208 0.20 -7.98 -15.74
N GLU A 209 -0.38 -9.16 -15.99
CA GLU A 209 -1.65 -9.32 -16.70
C GLU A 209 -2.82 -8.52 -16.09
N PRO A 210 -3.00 -8.46 -14.75
CA PRO A 210 -4.12 -7.72 -14.17
C PRO A 210 -4.08 -6.20 -14.44
N TYR A 211 -2.91 -5.62 -14.70
CA TYR A 211 -2.80 -4.19 -14.99
C TYR A 211 -3.25 -3.83 -16.40
N GLN A 212 -3.46 -4.81 -17.30
CA GLN A 212 -3.85 -4.55 -18.70
C GLN A 212 -5.11 -3.70 -18.82
N VAL A 213 -6.04 -3.84 -17.87
CA VAL A 213 -7.25 -3.01 -17.78
C VAL A 213 -6.94 -1.51 -17.72
N ILE A 214 -5.82 -1.10 -17.11
CA ILE A 214 -5.40 0.30 -16.99
C ILE A 214 -4.97 0.87 -18.34
N ALA A 215 -4.23 0.09 -19.14
CA ALA A 215 -3.86 0.52 -20.50
C ALA A 215 -5.06 0.48 -21.46
N GLN A 216 -5.92 -0.54 -21.35
CA GLN A 216 -7.03 -0.78 -22.27
C GLN A 216 -8.22 0.15 -22.04
N GLU A 217 -8.64 0.34 -20.79
CA GLU A 217 -9.82 1.15 -20.45
C GLU A 217 -9.47 2.62 -20.20
N TYR A 218 -8.32 2.90 -19.57
CA TYR A 218 -7.94 4.25 -19.12
C TYR A 218 -6.84 4.90 -19.96
N HIS A 219 -6.24 4.15 -20.88
CA HIS A 219 -5.16 4.62 -21.75
C HIS A 219 -4.00 5.25 -20.97
N LYS A 220 -3.61 4.60 -19.86
CA LYS A 220 -2.43 4.97 -19.07
C LYS A 220 -1.39 3.85 -19.11
N PRO A 221 -0.14 4.14 -19.53
CA PRO A 221 0.94 3.17 -19.46
C PRO A 221 1.28 2.87 -17.99
N VAL A 222 1.61 1.61 -17.73
CA VAL A 222 2.10 1.15 -16.42
C VAL A 222 3.40 0.39 -16.64
N VAL A 223 4.45 0.77 -15.92
CA VAL A 223 5.72 0.03 -15.93
C VAL A 223 5.95 -0.57 -14.56
N VAL A 224 5.86 -1.91 -14.46
CA VAL A 224 6.16 -2.62 -13.20
C VAL A 224 7.64 -2.51 -12.90
N SER A 225 7.98 -2.02 -11.71
CA SER A 225 9.33 -1.60 -11.36
C SER A 225 9.90 -2.31 -10.13
N GLY A 226 11.21 -2.55 -10.15
CA GLY A 226 11.98 -2.93 -8.96
C GLY A 226 12.18 -1.75 -7.99
N PHE A 227 12.97 -1.94 -6.93
CA PHE A 227 13.08 -0.96 -5.83
C PHE A 227 14.41 -0.21 -5.77
N GLU A 228 15.38 -0.60 -6.60
CA GLU A 228 16.68 0.06 -6.66
C GLU A 228 16.58 1.35 -7.49
N PRO A 229 17.47 2.35 -7.29
CA PRO A 229 17.35 3.63 -7.96
C PRO A 229 17.37 3.52 -9.49
N LEU A 230 18.18 2.62 -10.06
CA LEU A 230 18.17 2.37 -11.50
C LEU A 230 16.88 1.71 -11.98
N ASP A 231 16.21 0.90 -11.15
CA ASP A 231 14.91 0.33 -11.54
C ASP A 231 13.86 1.41 -11.74
N ILE A 232 13.80 2.34 -10.78
CA ILE A 232 12.83 3.43 -10.77
C ILE A 232 13.13 4.41 -11.92
N LEU A 233 14.38 4.82 -12.10
CA LEU A 233 14.78 5.71 -13.20
C LEU A 233 14.49 5.07 -14.56
N GLN A 234 14.83 3.80 -14.75
CA GLN A 234 14.54 3.09 -16.00
C GLN A 234 13.03 3.00 -16.23
N SER A 235 12.23 2.77 -15.19
CA SER A 235 10.77 2.68 -15.30
C SER A 235 10.15 4.03 -15.68
N ILE A 236 10.64 5.13 -15.11
CA ILE A 236 10.25 6.49 -15.52
C ILE A 236 10.60 6.73 -16.99
N TRP A 237 11.83 6.39 -17.40
CA TRP A 237 12.24 6.49 -18.80
C TRP A 237 11.34 5.66 -19.73
N MET A 238 10.98 4.44 -19.36
CA MET A 238 10.07 3.57 -20.13
C MET A 238 8.67 4.18 -20.27
N VAL A 239 8.11 4.75 -19.20
CA VAL A 239 6.83 5.50 -19.26
C VAL A 239 6.96 6.67 -20.24
N LEU A 240 7.99 7.51 -20.12
CA LEU A 240 8.21 8.65 -21.00
C LEU A 240 8.37 8.23 -22.46
N LYS A 241 9.10 7.15 -22.71
CA LYS A 241 9.29 6.61 -24.06
C LYS A 241 7.95 6.23 -24.69
N GLN A 242 7.08 5.53 -23.96
CA GLN A 242 5.73 5.22 -24.43
C GLN A 242 4.93 6.50 -24.75
N LEU A 243 5.02 7.53 -23.88
CA LEU A 243 4.33 8.80 -24.08
C LEU A 243 4.82 9.59 -25.31
N ASP A 244 6.12 9.54 -25.61
CA ASP A 244 6.72 10.15 -26.81
C ASP A 244 6.29 9.40 -28.09
N GLU A 245 6.32 8.06 -28.03
CA GLU A 245 5.95 7.15 -29.12
C GLU A 245 4.43 7.00 -29.31
N GLN A 246 3.61 7.63 -28.47
CA GLN A 246 2.15 7.49 -28.46
C GLN A 246 1.68 6.03 -28.29
N ARG A 247 2.46 5.22 -27.55
CA ARG A 247 2.09 3.86 -27.13
C ARG A 247 1.49 3.88 -25.73
N CYS A 248 0.71 2.85 -25.42
CA CYS A 248 0.12 2.66 -24.10
C CYS A 248 -0.01 1.17 -23.79
N GLU A 249 1.01 0.65 -23.10
CA GLU A 249 1.17 -0.77 -22.81
C GLU A 249 1.56 -0.97 -21.32
N ILE A 250 1.41 -2.20 -20.86
CA ILE A 250 1.98 -2.63 -19.58
C ILE A 250 3.35 -3.24 -19.86
N GLU A 251 4.41 -2.58 -19.41
CA GLU A 251 5.79 -3.07 -19.55
C GLU A 251 6.31 -3.58 -18.20
N ASN A 252 7.26 -4.50 -18.24
CA ASN A 252 7.84 -5.12 -17.05
C ASN A 252 9.34 -4.79 -16.96
N GLN A 253 9.68 -3.76 -16.20
CA GLN A 253 11.08 -3.44 -15.90
C GLN A 253 11.67 -4.44 -14.89
N TYR A 254 10.81 -5.03 -14.04
CA TYR A 254 11.22 -5.96 -12.99
C TYR A 254 11.18 -7.45 -13.41
N ASP A 255 11.49 -7.73 -14.69
CA ASP A 255 11.40 -9.05 -15.32
C ASP A 255 12.22 -10.16 -14.63
N ARG A 256 13.29 -9.78 -13.93
CA ARG A 256 14.12 -10.68 -13.12
C ARG A 256 13.39 -11.31 -11.93
N VAL A 257 12.25 -10.76 -11.51
CA VAL A 257 11.41 -11.28 -10.41
C VAL A 257 9.97 -11.51 -10.87
N VAL A 258 9.40 -10.59 -11.63
CA VAL A 258 7.97 -10.58 -11.96
C VAL A 258 7.70 -11.36 -13.25
N GLN A 259 6.81 -12.35 -13.16
CA GLN A 259 6.27 -13.09 -14.30
C GLN A 259 4.91 -12.55 -14.71
N ASN A 260 4.54 -12.65 -15.98
CA ASN A 260 3.26 -12.12 -16.47
C ASN A 260 2.03 -12.69 -15.75
N GLN A 261 2.04 -14.01 -15.49
CA GLN A 261 0.95 -14.73 -14.82
C GLN A 261 1.01 -14.68 -13.29
N GLY A 262 2.02 -14.00 -12.73
CA GLY A 262 2.25 -13.96 -11.28
C GLY A 262 2.65 -15.29 -10.67
N ASN A 263 2.55 -15.37 -9.35
CA ASN A 263 2.90 -16.57 -8.59
C ASN A 263 1.69 -17.48 -8.43
N ARG A 264 1.65 -18.57 -9.22
CA ARG A 264 0.53 -19.53 -9.23
C ARG A 264 0.22 -20.14 -7.86
N VAL A 265 1.25 -20.43 -7.04
CA VAL A 265 1.06 -21.02 -5.70
C VAL A 265 0.41 -19.99 -4.77
N ALA A 266 0.90 -18.76 -4.78
CA ALA A 266 0.34 -17.66 -4.00
C ALA A 266 -1.11 -17.35 -4.41
N LEU A 267 -1.37 -17.23 -5.72
CA LEU A 267 -2.70 -16.97 -6.28
C LEU A 267 -3.68 -18.10 -5.94
N SER A 268 -3.23 -19.36 -5.98
CA SER A 268 -4.07 -20.50 -5.57
C SER A 268 -4.47 -20.42 -4.10
N ALA A 269 -3.52 -20.09 -3.20
CA ALA A 269 -3.81 -19.94 -1.77
C ALA A 269 -4.78 -18.77 -1.52
N ILE A 270 -4.56 -17.62 -2.17
CA ILE A 270 -5.46 -16.47 -2.08
C ILE A 270 -6.86 -16.86 -2.54
N LYS A 271 -6.99 -17.44 -3.75
CA LYS A 271 -8.29 -17.82 -4.32
C LYS A 271 -9.02 -18.83 -3.45
N GLN A 272 -8.30 -19.74 -2.81
CA GLN A 272 -8.87 -20.75 -1.93
C GLN A 272 -9.46 -20.12 -0.66
N VAL A 273 -8.77 -19.20 0.01
CA VAL A 273 -9.19 -18.67 1.33
C VAL A 273 -10.03 -17.40 1.22
N PHE A 274 -9.77 -16.56 0.21
CA PHE A 274 -10.34 -15.23 0.10
C PHE A 274 -11.23 -15.07 -1.13
N GLU A 275 -12.12 -14.10 -1.02
CA GLU A 275 -12.86 -13.51 -2.12
C GLU A 275 -12.96 -12.00 -1.99
N LEU A 276 -13.28 -11.33 -3.09
CA LEU A 276 -13.47 -9.88 -3.10
C LEU A 276 -14.69 -9.51 -2.26
N ARG A 277 -14.57 -8.42 -1.50
CA ARG A 277 -15.73 -7.77 -0.88
C ARG A 277 -16.51 -7.01 -1.94
N ASP A 278 -17.81 -6.84 -1.74
CA ASP A 278 -18.60 -6.03 -2.67
C ASP A 278 -18.15 -4.57 -2.64
N GLN A 279 -17.91 -4.03 -1.44
CA GLN A 279 -17.35 -2.70 -1.20
C GLN A 279 -16.36 -2.74 -0.04
N PHE A 280 -15.36 -1.86 -0.09
CA PHE A 280 -14.44 -1.63 1.01
C PHE A 280 -14.02 -0.16 1.04
N GLU A 281 -14.07 0.45 2.21
CA GLU A 281 -13.64 1.83 2.39
C GLU A 281 -12.11 1.92 2.31
N TRP A 282 -11.63 2.88 1.53
CA TRP A 282 -10.24 3.30 1.45
C TRP A 282 -10.13 4.74 1.91
N ARG A 283 -9.25 5.00 2.87
CA ARG A 283 -8.99 6.35 3.32
C ARG A 283 -8.56 7.23 2.15
N GLY A 284 -9.29 8.33 1.94
CA GLY A 284 -9.03 9.29 0.87
C GLY A 284 -9.70 8.95 -0.46
N LEU A 285 -10.04 7.69 -0.72
CA LEU A 285 -10.70 7.26 -1.96
C LEU A 285 -12.18 6.89 -1.78
N GLY A 286 -12.64 6.73 -0.53
CA GLY A 286 -14.02 6.37 -0.23
C GLY A 286 -14.30 4.88 -0.40
N GLU A 287 -15.55 4.52 -0.63
CA GLU A 287 -15.94 3.12 -0.87
C GLU A 287 -15.52 2.69 -2.28
N ILE A 288 -14.67 1.66 -2.35
CA ILE A 288 -14.21 1.09 -3.62
C ILE A 288 -14.86 -0.28 -3.80
N ALA A 289 -15.59 -0.44 -4.91
CA ALA A 289 -16.13 -1.73 -5.28
C ALA A 289 -15.01 -2.75 -5.45
N GLN A 290 -15.12 -3.92 -4.83
CA GLN A 290 -14.06 -4.95 -4.88
C GLN A 290 -12.69 -4.49 -4.34
N GLY A 291 -12.65 -3.39 -3.58
CA GLY A 291 -11.41 -2.79 -3.07
C GLY A 291 -10.74 -3.55 -1.92
N GLY A 292 -11.35 -4.62 -1.41
CA GLY A 292 -10.81 -5.38 -0.28
C GLY A 292 -11.17 -6.87 -0.34
N LEU A 293 -10.53 -7.66 0.52
CA LEU A 293 -10.75 -9.11 0.61
C LEU A 293 -11.46 -9.50 1.92
N LYS A 294 -12.35 -10.49 1.81
CA LYS A 294 -12.95 -11.19 2.95
C LYS A 294 -12.66 -12.68 2.84
N LEU A 295 -12.72 -13.39 3.96
CA LEU A 295 -12.65 -14.85 3.94
C LEU A 295 -13.89 -15.39 3.22
N ARG A 296 -13.73 -16.50 2.49
CA ARG A 296 -14.88 -17.23 1.96
C ARG A 296 -15.67 -17.87 3.09
N ASP A 297 -16.94 -18.17 2.83
CA ASP A 297 -17.84 -18.77 3.81
C ASP A 297 -17.33 -20.13 4.33
N GLU A 298 -16.58 -20.91 3.54
CA GLU A 298 -15.98 -22.17 4.00
C GLU A 298 -14.96 -21.97 5.14
N TYR A 299 -14.41 -20.76 5.26
CA TYR A 299 -13.45 -20.36 6.30
C TYR A 299 -14.06 -19.41 7.33
N SER A 300 -15.40 -19.33 7.43
CA SER A 300 -16.10 -18.43 8.36
C SER A 300 -15.71 -18.62 9.82
N ASN A 301 -15.31 -19.83 10.21
CA ASN A 301 -14.82 -20.14 11.56
C ASN A 301 -13.50 -19.43 11.91
N PHE A 302 -12.81 -18.87 10.91
CA PHE A 302 -11.61 -18.05 11.10
C PHE A 302 -11.88 -16.56 10.86
N ASP A 303 -13.12 -16.15 10.62
CA ASP A 303 -13.45 -14.74 10.38
C ASP A 303 -13.89 -14.06 11.69
N ALA A 304 -13.10 -13.09 12.16
CA ALA A 304 -13.41 -12.32 13.36
C ALA A 304 -14.72 -11.51 13.20
N GLU A 305 -15.06 -11.08 11.99
CA GLU A 305 -16.29 -10.33 11.71
C GLU A 305 -17.54 -11.22 11.79
N LYS A 306 -17.37 -12.56 11.71
CA LYS A 306 -18.44 -13.53 11.94
C LYS A 306 -18.52 -13.99 13.40
N LYS A 307 -17.38 -14.01 14.10
CA LYS A 307 -17.28 -14.38 15.53
C LYS A 307 -17.76 -13.28 16.47
N PHE A 308 -17.54 -12.01 16.11
CA PHE A 308 -17.83 -10.85 16.96
C PHE A 308 -18.78 -9.87 16.28
N ILE A 309 -19.68 -9.27 17.07
CA ILE A 309 -20.54 -8.18 16.61
C ILE A 309 -19.76 -6.88 16.67
N LEU A 310 -19.25 -6.43 15.52
CA LEU A 310 -18.45 -5.21 15.43
C LEU A 310 -19.33 -3.94 15.35
N PRO A 311 -18.87 -2.82 15.95
CA PRO A 311 -19.53 -1.53 15.79
C PRO A 311 -19.62 -1.05 14.33
N ASN A 312 -18.59 -1.31 13.51
CA ASN A 312 -18.51 -0.94 12.09
C ASN A 312 -18.87 0.54 11.84
N GLN A 313 -18.41 1.44 12.72
CA GLN A 313 -18.72 2.85 12.63
C GLN A 313 -17.88 3.52 11.53
N ARG A 314 -18.54 4.27 10.64
CA ARG A 314 -17.84 5.16 9.71
C ARG A 314 -17.33 6.38 10.45
N VAL A 315 -16.01 6.47 10.59
CA VAL A 315 -15.35 7.56 11.32
C VAL A 315 -14.55 8.40 10.33
N LYS A 316 -14.87 9.70 10.27
CA LYS A 316 -14.12 10.66 9.46
C LYS A 316 -12.70 10.85 10.01
N ASP A 317 -11.77 11.12 9.11
CA ASP A 317 -10.43 11.58 9.48
C ASP A 317 -10.49 12.91 10.24
N HIS A 318 -9.39 13.20 10.94
CA HIS A 318 -9.25 14.45 11.67
C HIS A 318 -9.40 15.65 10.72
N LYS A 319 -10.25 16.64 11.07
CA LYS A 319 -10.61 17.77 10.18
C LYS A 319 -9.40 18.57 9.66
N ALA A 320 -8.33 18.63 10.44
CA ALA A 320 -7.10 19.34 10.06
C ALA A 320 -6.16 18.52 9.15
N CYS A 321 -6.42 17.22 8.98
CA CYS A 321 -5.57 16.32 8.21
C CYS A 321 -6.04 16.23 6.76
N GLN A 322 -5.11 16.33 5.81
CA GLN A 322 -5.37 16.22 4.38
C GLN A 322 -4.75 14.94 3.78
N CYS A 323 -4.55 13.88 4.58
CA CYS A 323 -3.99 12.62 4.10
C CYS A 323 -4.75 12.04 2.92
N GLY A 324 -6.07 12.17 2.88
CA GLY A 324 -6.86 11.68 1.74
C GLY A 324 -6.50 12.36 0.41
N GLU A 325 -6.29 13.68 0.41
CA GLU A 325 -5.85 14.42 -0.77
C GLU A 325 -4.41 14.07 -1.17
N ILE A 326 -3.56 13.78 -0.18
CA ILE A 326 -2.17 13.34 -0.41
C ILE A 326 -2.15 11.94 -1.03
N LEU A 327 -2.93 11.00 -0.50
CA LEU A 327 -3.03 9.63 -1.03
C LEU A 327 -3.61 9.59 -2.45
N LYS A 328 -4.53 10.52 -2.76
CA LYS A 328 -5.00 10.71 -4.12
C LYS A 328 -3.95 11.35 -5.02
N GLY A 329 -2.95 12.03 -4.48
CA GLY A 329 -1.97 12.79 -5.27
C GLY A 329 -2.44 14.18 -5.71
N VAL A 330 -3.52 14.69 -5.09
CA VAL A 330 -4.06 16.04 -5.32
C VAL A 330 -3.24 17.09 -4.58
N LEU A 331 -2.74 16.75 -3.38
CA LEU A 331 -1.89 17.61 -2.56
C LEU A 331 -0.56 16.93 -2.26
N LYS A 332 0.48 17.73 -2.16
CA LYS A 332 1.77 17.33 -1.62
C LYS A 332 1.77 17.43 -0.10
N PRO A 333 2.58 16.62 0.60
CA PRO A 333 2.63 16.69 2.07
C PRO A 333 2.95 18.07 2.65
N TRP A 334 3.83 18.85 2.03
CA TRP A 334 4.17 20.20 2.51
C TRP A 334 3.07 21.24 2.29
N GLU A 335 2.06 20.94 1.46
CA GLU A 335 0.88 21.79 1.28
C GLU A 335 -0.16 21.59 2.40
N CYS A 336 -0.04 20.50 3.18
CA CYS A 336 -0.90 20.23 4.31
C CYS A 336 -0.54 21.13 5.50
N LYS A 337 -1.49 21.93 5.99
CA LYS A 337 -1.25 22.97 7.02
C LYS A 337 -0.69 22.46 8.34
N VAL A 338 -0.94 21.20 8.68
CA VAL A 338 -0.45 20.59 9.94
C VAL A 338 0.82 19.79 9.75
N PHE A 339 1.30 19.65 8.52
CA PHE A 339 2.50 18.88 8.20
C PHE A 339 3.73 19.48 8.90
N GLY A 340 4.51 18.62 9.57
CA GLY A 340 5.79 18.99 10.19
C GLY A 340 5.70 19.95 11.37
N THR A 341 4.48 20.35 11.75
CA THR A 341 4.18 21.22 12.89
C THR A 341 3.38 20.45 13.94
N ALA A 342 2.06 20.41 13.79
CA ALA A 342 1.18 19.67 14.68
C ALA A 342 1.15 18.16 14.37
N CYS A 343 1.46 17.77 13.12
CA CYS A 343 1.58 16.39 12.68
C CYS A 343 3.06 16.05 12.47
N THR A 344 3.64 15.28 13.39
CA THR A 344 5.02 14.78 13.33
C THR A 344 5.05 13.25 13.52
N PRO A 345 6.17 12.56 13.28
CA PRO A 345 6.27 11.13 13.57
C PRO A 345 6.01 10.78 15.05
N GLU A 346 6.34 11.68 15.98
CA GLU A 346 6.07 11.53 17.41
C GLU A 346 4.58 11.78 17.74
N HIS A 347 3.96 12.74 17.06
CA HIS A 347 2.55 13.12 17.24
C HIS A 347 1.79 13.07 15.90
N PRO A 348 1.54 11.87 15.36
CA PRO A 348 0.91 11.75 14.05
C PRO A 348 -0.58 12.03 14.13
N ILE A 349 -1.05 13.04 13.39
CA ILE A 349 -2.49 13.32 13.21
C ILE A 349 -3.08 12.41 12.13
N GLY A 350 -2.30 12.13 11.08
CA GLY A 350 -2.72 11.33 9.93
C GLY A 350 -1.84 10.11 9.71
N THR A 351 -2.41 9.08 9.10
CA THR A 351 -1.72 7.80 8.83
C THR A 351 -0.48 7.92 7.96
N CYS A 352 -0.46 8.85 6.99
CA CYS A 352 0.70 9.05 6.13
C CYS A 352 1.96 9.50 6.89
N MET A 353 1.83 9.99 8.13
CA MET A 353 2.96 10.34 9.01
C MET A 353 3.40 9.18 9.92
N VAL A 354 2.57 8.14 10.06
CA VAL A 354 2.83 6.99 10.95
C VAL A 354 3.72 5.95 10.29
N SER A 355 3.35 5.55 9.07
CA SER A 355 4.02 4.47 8.35
C SER A 355 5.34 4.95 7.74
N SER A 356 6.38 4.12 7.80
CA SER A 356 7.64 4.37 7.09
C SER A 356 7.48 4.38 5.55
N GLU A 357 6.38 3.81 5.07
CA GLU A 357 5.95 3.80 3.67
C GLU A 357 5.02 4.97 3.33
N GLY A 358 4.63 5.79 4.31
CA GLY A 358 3.75 6.93 4.09
C GLY A 358 4.49 8.12 3.48
N ALA A 359 3.87 8.78 2.49
CA ALA A 359 4.43 9.95 1.84
C ALA A 359 4.83 11.03 2.86
N CYS A 360 3.95 11.42 3.78
CA CYS A 360 4.27 12.45 4.77
C CYS A 360 5.50 12.11 5.63
N ALA A 361 5.58 10.87 6.13
CA ALA A 361 6.73 10.41 6.92
C ALA A 361 8.02 10.43 6.10
N ALA A 362 7.97 10.03 4.83
CA ALA A 362 9.11 10.07 3.93
C ALA A 362 9.58 11.51 3.70
N TYR A 363 8.68 12.41 3.31
CA TYR A 363 9.01 13.82 3.16
C TYR A 363 9.61 14.39 4.45
N TYR A 364 9.01 14.13 5.62
CA TYR A 364 9.50 14.63 6.92
C TYR A 364 10.93 14.16 7.20
N LYS A 365 11.17 12.86 7.05
CA LYS A 365 12.47 12.23 7.35
C LYS A 365 13.60 12.76 6.47
N TYR A 366 13.34 13.02 5.20
CA TYR A 366 14.36 13.41 4.23
C TYR A 366 14.48 14.93 4.04
N GLY A 367 13.81 15.73 4.89
CA GLY A 367 14.04 17.17 4.98
C GLY A 367 13.57 17.99 3.77
N ARG A 368 12.68 17.45 2.92
CA ARG A 368 12.18 18.13 1.71
C ARG A 368 11.04 19.13 1.99
N HIS A 369 11.21 19.99 3.01
CA HIS A 369 10.23 20.99 3.48
C HIS A 369 10.68 22.44 3.38
N ARG A 370 11.70 22.72 2.56
CA ARG A 370 12.28 24.05 2.45
C ARG A 370 12.05 24.65 1.08
#